data_AF-A0A2V9SU43-F1
#
_entry.id   AF-A0A2V9SU43-F1
#
_cell.length_a   1.000
_cell.length_b   1.000
_cell.length_c   1.000
_cell.angle_alpha   90.00
_cell.angle_beta   90.00
_cell.angle_gamma   90.00
#
_symmetry.space_group_name_H-M   'P 1'
#
loop_
_entity.id
_entity.type
_entity.pdbx_description
1 polymer ?
#
loop_
_entity_poly.entity_id
_entity_poly.type
_entity_poly.pdbx_seq_one_letter_code
_entity_poly.pdbx_strand_id
1 'polypeptide(L)'
;MWTQIVGKTRLALTPLQNHWWNVTLYVTPRGLTTSAIPFGQTSFEVEFDFLTHQLSIRTSEGQAYSIPLFPRSVADFYSEYVGSLRSLGIEVNIHRTPDEFDDKTPFDQDQHHASYDAKQV
;
A
#
# COMPACT_ATOMS: atom_id res chain seq x y z
N MET A 1 -6.55 2.93 -7.40
CA MET A 1 -5.11 3.34 -7.38
C MET A 1 -4.38 2.95 -6.09
N TRP A 2 -4.93 3.16 -4.89
CA TRP A 2 -4.20 2.88 -3.63
C TRP A 2 -3.74 1.43 -3.45
N THR A 3 -4.53 0.46 -3.90
CA THR A 3 -4.14 -0.96 -3.88
C THR A 3 -2.95 -1.26 -4.79
N GLN A 4 -2.80 -0.56 -5.93
CA GLN A 4 -1.60 -0.68 -6.78
C GLN A 4 -0.35 -0.12 -6.08
N ILE A 5 -0.47 0.97 -5.32
CA ILE A 5 0.65 1.55 -4.55
C ILE A 5 1.17 0.52 -3.53
N VAL A 6 0.26 -0.08 -2.77
CA VAL A 6 0.60 -1.11 -1.76
C VAL A 6 1.11 -2.39 -2.42
N GLY A 7 0.45 -2.86 -3.49
CA GLY A 7 0.88 -4.03 -4.26
C GLY A 7 2.27 -3.86 -4.86
N LYS A 8 2.59 -2.70 -5.43
CA LYS A 8 3.91 -2.40 -5.98
C LYS A 8 4.99 -2.28 -4.90
N THR A 9 4.63 -1.96 -3.66
CA THR A 9 5.58 -2.00 -2.53
C THR A 9 5.99 -3.43 -2.23
N ARG A 10 5.02 -4.35 -2.16
CA ARG A 10 5.29 -5.78 -2.05
C ARG A 10 6.09 -6.30 -3.26
N LEU A 11 5.74 -5.87 -4.46
CA LEU A 11 6.45 -6.20 -5.70
C LEU A 11 7.94 -5.85 -5.63
N ALA A 12 8.25 -4.65 -5.13
CA ALA A 12 9.61 -4.13 -5.10
C ALA A 12 10.50 -4.77 -4.03
N LEU A 13 9.91 -5.28 -2.94
CA LEU A 13 10.66 -5.78 -1.77
C LEU A 13 10.67 -7.30 -1.63
N THR A 14 9.78 -8.02 -2.31
CA THR A 14 9.77 -9.47 -2.25
C THR A 14 10.71 -10.09 -3.29
N PRO A 15 11.36 -11.23 -2.97
CA PRO A 15 12.13 -11.97 -3.97
C PRO A 15 11.25 -12.35 -5.17
N LEU A 16 11.86 -12.31 -6.36
CA LEU A 16 11.20 -12.73 -7.60
C LEU A 16 10.76 -14.20 -7.47
N GLN A 17 9.45 -14.44 -7.59
CA GLN A 17 8.90 -15.77 -7.83
C GLN A 17 8.26 -15.81 -9.22
N ASN A 18 8.14 -17.02 -9.79
CA ASN A 18 7.56 -17.22 -11.11
C ASN A 18 6.23 -16.46 -11.25
N HIS A 19 6.13 -15.67 -12.31
CA HIS A 19 4.95 -14.86 -12.65
C HIS A 19 4.44 -13.93 -11.53
N TRP A 20 5.31 -13.50 -10.60
CA TRP A 20 4.95 -12.58 -9.51
C TRP A 20 3.79 -13.07 -8.62
N TRP A 21 3.60 -14.40 -8.54
CA TRP A 21 2.50 -15.03 -7.80
C TRP A 21 2.46 -14.66 -6.31
N ASN A 22 3.57 -14.16 -5.78
CA ASN A 22 3.73 -13.73 -4.40
C ASN A 22 3.38 -12.25 -4.15
N VAL A 23 2.74 -11.55 -5.09
CA VAL A 23 2.48 -10.09 -4.99
C VAL A 23 0.99 -9.75 -4.81
N THR A 24 0.12 -10.75 -4.77
CA THR A 24 -1.32 -10.56 -4.56
C THR A 24 -1.63 -9.90 -3.20
N LEU A 25 -2.74 -9.19 -3.11
CA LEU A 25 -3.33 -8.84 -1.82
C LEU A 25 -4.25 -9.99 -1.40
N TYR A 26 -4.11 -10.47 -0.17
CA TYR A 26 -4.93 -11.53 0.38
C TYR A 26 -6.14 -10.96 1.11
N VAL A 27 -7.29 -11.61 0.94
CA VAL A 27 -8.53 -11.22 1.63
C VAL A 27 -8.48 -11.67 3.09
N THR A 28 -8.81 -10.76 3.99
CA THR A 28 -9.07 -11.02 5.41
C THR A 28 -10.52 -10.66 5.72
N PRO A 29 -11.08 -11.09 6.87
CA PRO A 29 -12.40 -10.61 7.30
C PRO A 29 -12.51 -9.09 7.47
N ARG A 30 -11.38 -8.36 7.55
CA ARG A 30 -11.34 -6.90 7.71
C ARG A 30 -11.12 -6.16 6.40
N GLY A 31 -10.55 -6.82 5.38
CA GLY A 31 -10.22 -6.20 4.11
C GLY A 31 -9.12 -6.95 3.37
N LEU A 32 -7.98 -6.27 3.13
CA LEU A 32 -6.90 -6.79 2.27
C LEU A 32 -5.54 -6.65 2.94
N THR A 33 -4.73 -7.71 2.95
CA THR A 33 -3.37 -7.70 3.50
C THR A 33 -2.32 -8.09 2.47
N THR A 34 -1.11 -7.54 2.61
CA THR A 34 0.07 -8.00 1.88
C THR A 34 0.66 -9.28 2.44
N SER A 35 0.21 -9.78 3.59
CA SER A 35 0.99 -10.72 4.43
C SER A 35 2.39 -10.17 4.73
N ALA A 36 3.27 -10.99 5.32
CA ALA A 36 4.63 -10.58 5.64
C ALA A 36 5.46 -10.30 4.37
N ILE A 37 6.00 -9.09 4.29
CA ILE A 37 6.99 -8.62 3.33
C ILE A 37 8.36 -8.65 4.02
N PRO A 38 9.34 -9.44 3.53
CA PRO A 38 10.70 -9.41 4.05
C PRO A 38 11.37 -8.05 3.79
N PHE A 39 12.13 -7.55 4.76
CA PHE A 39 12.95 -6.33 4.60
C PHE A 39 14.21 -6.41 5.47
N GLY A 40 15.38 -6.59 4.86
CA GLY A 40 16.62 -6.79 5.61
C GLY A 40 16.57 -8.02 6.51
N GLN A 41 16.70 -7.82 7.83
CA GLN A 41 16.57 -8.87 8.87
C GLN A 41 15.19 -8.85 9.56
N THR A 42 14.28 -8.01 9.10
CA THR A 42 12.94 -7.84 9.66
C THR A 42 11.89 -8.18 8.61
N SER A 43 10.62 -8.09 9.01
CA SER A 43 9.51 -8.11 8.08
C SER A 43 8.45 -7.10 8.49
N PHE A 44 7.57 -6.76 7.56
CA PHE A 44 6.41 -5.93 7.85
C PHE A 44 5.24 -6.37 7.00
N GLU A 45 4.03 -5.98 7.39
CA GLU A 45 2.83 -6.15 6.59
C GLU A 45 2.12 -4.80 6.41
N VAL A 46 1.30 -4.73 5.37
CA VAL A 46 0.37 -3.64 5.14
C VAL A 46 -1.04 -4.23 5.00
N GLU A 47 -1.98 -3.74 5.80
CA GLU A 47 -3.37 -4.18 5.80
C GLU A 47 -4.31 -2.99 5.58
N PHE A 48 -5.14 -3.07 4.55
CA PHE A 48 -6.37 -2.29 4.45
C PHE A 48 -7.43 -2.90 5.37
N ASP A 49 -7.74 -2.21 6.46
CA ASP A 49 -8.87 -2.50 7.32
C ASP A 49 -10.05 -1.60 6.92
N PHE A 50 -10.98 -2.17 6.18
CA PHE A 50 -12.17 -1.47 5.69
C PHE A 50 -13.27 -1.36 6.75
N LEU A 51 -13.19 -2.10 7.85
CA LEU A 51 -14.14 -1.98 8.96
C LEU A 51 -13.84 -0.74 9.82
N THR A 52 -12.56 -0.41 9.99
CA THR A 52 -12.13 0.78 10.76
C THR A 52 -11.67 1.94 9.86
N HIS A 53 -11.68 1.74 8.55
CA HIS A 53 -11.20 2.69 7.54
C HIS A 53 -9.76 3.13 7.81
N GLN A 54 -8.87 2.17 7.97
CA GLN A 54 -7.45 2.40 8.22
C GLN A 54 -6.56 1.52 7.34
N LEU A 55 -5.45 2.06 6.87
CA LEU A 55 -4.31 1.29 6.38
C LEU A 55 -3.31 1.14 7.52
N SER A 56 -3.13 -0.08 8.01
CA SER A 56 -2.13 -0.39 9.03
C SER A 56 -0.84 -0.88 8.39
N ILE A 57 0.30 -0.35 8.82
CA ILE A 57 1.63 -0.87 8.53
C ILE A 57 2.19 -1.39 9.85
N ARG A 58 2.57 -2.67 9.92
CA ARG A 58 3.06 -3.31 11.17
C ARG A 58 4.37 -4.02 10.91
N THR A 59 5.38 -3.76 11.73
CA THR A 59 6.69 -4.42 11.63
C THR A 59 6.80 -5.59 12.60
N SER A 60 7.67 -6.54 12.30
CA SER A 60 8.01 -7.68 13.18
C SER A 60 8.66 -7.25 14.50
N GLU A 61 9.12 -6.00 14.59
CA GLU A 61 9.72 -5.41 15.79
C GLU A 61 8.67 -4.72 16.69
N GLY A 62 7.39 -4.80 16.34
CA GLY A 62 6.28 -4.25 17.13
C GLY A 62 5.98 -2.78 16.87
N GLN A 63 6.66 -2.14 15.91
CA GLN A 63 6.30 -0.80 15.46
C GLN A 63 5.09 -0.86 14.54
N ALA A 64 4.27 0.19 14.58
CA ALA A 64 3.13 0.31 13.70
C ALA A 64 2.85 1.76 13.32
N TYR A 65 2.28 1.95 12.14
CA TYR A 65 1.73 3.22 11.68
C TYR A 65 0.33 2.97 11.11
N SER A 66 -0.60 3.90 11.34
CA SER A 66 -1.95 3.82 10.79
C SER A 66 -2.26 5.06 9.97
N ILE A 67 -2.75 4.86 8.75
CA ILE A 67 -3.18 5.92 7.84
C ILE A 67 -4.70 5.85 7.73
N PRO A 68 -5.44 6.93 8.03
CA PRO A 68 -6.90 6.93 7.85
C PRO A 68 -7.27 6.88 6.36
N LEU A 69 -8.28 6.08 6.03
CA LEU A 69 -8.85 5.96 4.69
C LEU A 69 -10.06 6.90 4.60
N PHE A 70 -9.91 8.00 3.87
CA PHE A 70 -10.94 9.01 3.65
C PHE A 70 -10.79 9.63 2.24
N PRO A 71 -11.81 10.31 1.69
CA PRO A 71 -11.69 10.94 0.37
C PRO A 71 -10.51 11.93 0.30
N ARG A 72 -9.55 11.66 -0.57
CA ARG A 72 -8.31 12.43 -0.79
C ARG A 72 -7.71 12.04 -2.12
N SER A 73 -6.85 12.88 -2.69
CA SER A 73 -6.19 12.54 -3.94
C SER A 73 -5.26 11.32 -3.81
N VAL A 74 -4.97 10.69 -4.94
CA VAL A 74 -3.98 9.61 -4.99
C VAL A 74 -2.59 10.14 -4.61
N ALA A 75 -2.24 11.36 -5.02
CA ALA A 75 -1.00 12.04 -4.65
C ALA A 75 -0.86 12.23 -3.13
N ASP A 76 -1.91 12.69 -2.47
CA ASP A 76 -1.91 12.85 -1.02
C ASP A 76 -1.73 11.50 -0.35
N PHE A 77 -2.48 10.48 -0.77
CA PHE A 77 -2.34 9.11 -0.24
C PHE A 77 -0.92 8.56 -0.43
N TYR A 78 -0.37 8.70 -1.64
CA TYR A 78 0.98 8.26 -1.96
C TYR A 78 2.02 8.92 -1.04
N SER A 79 1.92 10.25 -0.84
CA SER A 79 2.88 10.99 -0.01
C SER A 79 2.85 10.55 1.45
N GLU A 80 1.67 10.34 2.04
CA GLU A 80 1.57 9.88 3.43
C GLU A 80 2.03 8.42 3.56
N TYR A 81 1.67 7.57 2.60
CA TYR A 81 2.10 6.19 2.58
C TYR A 81 3.63 6.04 2.51
N VAL A 82 4.29 6.75 1.59
CA VAL A 82 5.77 6.74 1.52
C VAL A 82 6.39 7.37 2.77
N GLY A 83 5.81 8.45 3.30
CA GLY A 83 6.26 9.07 4.54
C GLY A 83 6.20 8.12 5.74
N SER A 84 5.11 7.36 5.87
CA SER A 84 4.93 6.38 6.94
C SER A 84 5.89 5.19 6.83
N LEU A 85 6.14 4.67 5.62
CA LEU A 85 7.19 3.66 5.41
C LEU A 85 8.57 4.16 5.85
N ARG A 86 8.95 5.38 5.45
CA ARG A 86 10.22 6.00 5.87
C ARG A 86 10.31 6.19 7.38
N SER A 87 9.20 6.58 8.03
CA SER A 87 9.17 6.73 9.50
C SER A 87 9.41 5.41 10.25
N LEU A 88 9.12 4.28 9.60
CA LEU A 88 9.40 2.92 10.08
C LEU A 88 10.76 2.38 9.60
N GLY A 89 11.59 3.22 8.95
CA GLY A 89 12.89 2.83 8.41
C GLY A 89 12.82 1.94 7.16
N ILE A 90 11.67 1.87 6.49
CA ILE A 90 11.45 1.06 5.29
C ILE A 90 11.67 1.95 4.06
N GLU A 91 12.76 1.69 3.34
CA GLU A 91 13.06 2.36 2.07
C GLU A 91 12.65 1.48 0.90
N VAL A 92 11.83 2.02 -0.01
CA VAL A 92 11.35 1.31 -1.19
C VAL A 92 11.26 2.27 -2.38
N ASN A 93 11.66 1.79 -3.55
CA ASN A 93 11.44 2.49 -4.81
C ASN A 93 10.39 1.72 -5.63
N ILE A 94 9.21 2.32 -5.79
CA ILE A 94 8.12 1.74 -6.59
C ILE A 94 7.92 2.53 -7.89
N HIS A 95 7.61 1.80 -8.97
CA HIS A 95 7.21 2.42 -10.23
C HIS A 95 5.88 3.16 -10.06
N ARG A 96 5.90 4.49 -10.24
CA ARG A 96 4.77 5.37 -9.87
C ARG A 96 3.64 5.42 -10.91
N THR A 97 3.85 4.87 -12.09
CA THR A 97 2.84 4.87 -13.14
C THR A 97 1.81 3.74 -12.88
N PRO A 98 0.51 4.02 -12.98
CA PRO A 98 -0.53 3.00 -12.93
C PRO A 98 -0.38 1.99 -14.08
N ASP A 99 -0.48 0.70 -13.75
CA ASP A 99 -0.56 -0.37 -14.74
C ASP A 99 -2.03 -0.66 -15.07
N GLU A 100 -2.33 -1.16 -16.27
CA GLU A 100 -3.68 -1.61 -16.67
C GLU A 100 -4.81 -0.55 -16.67
N PHE A 101 -4.49 0.72 -16.47
CA PHE A 101 -5.41 1.87 -16.65
C PHE A 101 -5.05 2.70 -17.87
N ASP A 102 -6.06 3.28 -18.55
CA ASP A 102 -5.87 4.24 -19.65
C ASP A 102 -5.24 5.54 -19.15
N ASP A 103 -5.69 6.01 -17.98
CA ASP A 103 -5.06 7.13 -17.30
C ASP A 103 -3.72 6.69 -16.68
N LYS A 104 -2.63 7.29 -17.18
CA LYS A 104 -1.26 7.03 -16.77
C LYS A 104 -0.68 8.11 -15.85
N THR A 105 -1.52 8.97 -15.26
CA THR A 105 -1.07 10.00 -14.34
C THR A 105 -0.29 9.36 -13.18
N PRO A 106 0.99 9.74 -12.95
CA PRO A 106 1.79 9.15 -11.88
C PRO A 106 1.15 9.34 -10.51
N PHE A 107 1.28 8.36 -9.61
CA PHE A 107 0.63 8.39 -8.31
C PHE A 107 0.95 9.64 -7.48
N ASP A 108 2.17 10.17 -7.58
CA ASP A 108 2.62 11.38 -6.87
C ASP A 108 2.12 12.70 -7.50
N GLN A 109 1.42 12.61 -8.64
CA GLN A 109 0.90 13.75 -9.41
C GLN A 109 -0.62 13.68 -9.62
N ASP A 110 -1.23 12.53 -9.33
CA ASP A 110 -2.65 12.27 -9.52
C ASP A 110 -3.50 12.99 -8.45
N GLN A 111 -3.97 14.18 -8.82
CA GLN A 111 -4.79 15.06 -8.00
C GLN A 111 -6.30 14.95 -8.29
N HIS A 112 -6.69 14.28 -9.39
CA HIS A 112 -8.08 14.23 -9.84
C HIS A 112 -8.83 12.98 -9.38
N HIS A 113 -8.14 11.85 -9.14
CA HIS A 113 -8.75 10.70 -8.49
C HIS A 113 -8.77 10.90 -6.98
N ALA A 114 -9.96 11.10 -6.41
CA ALA A 114 -10.11 11.37 -4.97
C ALA A 114 -11.28 10.64 -4.28
N SER A 115 -11.88 9.65 -4.94
CA SER A 115 -13.05 8.95 -4.43
C SER A 115 -12.66 7.86 -3.42
N TYR A 116 -13.18 7.96 -2.20
CA TYR A 116 -13.27 6.88 -1.23
C TYR A 116 -14.61 6.99 -0.50
N ASP A 117 -15.42 5.93 -0.48
CA ASP A 117 -16.70 5.93 0.25
C ASP A 117 -16.71 4.83 1.30
N ALA A 118 -16.55 5.24 2.56
CA ALA A 118 -16.59 4.35 3.72
C ALA A 118 -17.88 3.50 3.82
N LYS A 119 -18.98 3.92 3.19
CA LYS A 119 -20.25 3.18 3.21
C LYS A 119 -20.39 2.14 2.10
N GLN A 120 -19.51 2.17 1.09
CA GLN A 120 -19.57 1.30 -0.09
C GLN A 120 -18.39 0.32 -0.18
N VAL A 121 -17.51 0.31 0.82
CA VAL A 121 -16.37 -0.62 0.93
C VAL A 121 -16.66 -1.68 1.99
#